data_AF-A0A419HCR0-F1
#
_entry.id   AF-A0A419HCR0-F1
#
_cell.length_a   1.000
_cell.length_b   1.000
_cell.length_c   1.000
_cell.angle_alpha   90.00
_cell.angle_beta   90.00
_cell.angle_gamma   90.00
#
_symmetry.space_group_name_H-M   'P 1'
#
loop_
_entity.id
_entity.type
_entity.pdbx_description
1 polymer ?
#
loop_
_entity_poly.entity_id
_entity_poly.type
_entity_poly.pdbx_seq_one_letter_code
_entity_poly.pdbx_strand_id
1 'polypeptide(L)' 'MVNINKLVDKAYEEKSIKEILDAPPSALEGLTPRHDEILAELKIKTIRDLANWKHALNARALDQLASHEK' A
#
# COMPACT_ATOMS: atom_id res chain seq x y z
N MET A 1 13.73 1.84 -11.46
CA MET A 1 14.01 0.81 -10.43
C MET A 1 13.42 1.32 -9.13
N VAL A 2 12.46 0.61 -8.56
CA VAL A 2 11.79 1.03 -7.31
C VAL A 2 12.74 0.74 -6.14
N ASN A 3 13.03 1.74 -5.31
CA ASN A 3 13.81 1.56 -4.09
C ASN A 3 12.85 1.20 -2.95
N ILE A 4 12.90 -0.06 -2.50
CA ILE A 4 12.03 -0.58 -1.43
C ILE A 4 12.20 0.22 -0.14
N ASN A 5 13.42 0.70 0.14
CA ASN A 5 13.73 1.47 1.35
C ASN A 5 13.04 2.86 1.37
N LYS A 6 12.41 3.27 0.27
CA LYS A 6 11.58 4.49 0.18
C LYS A 6 10.08 4.19 0.11
N LEU A 7 9.70 2.93 0.28
CA LEU A 7 8.31 2.49 0.25
C LEU A 7 7.83 2.04 1.63
N VAL A 8 8.73 1.52 2.44
CA VAL A 8 8.42 0.93 3.73
C VAL A 8 9.10 1.71 4.85
N ASP A 9 8.49 1.67 6.03
CA ASP A 9 9.11 2.16 7.25
C ASP A 9 10.46 1.46 7.48
N LYS A 10 11.39 2.15 8.13
CA LYS A 10 12.74 1.67 8.40
C LYS A 10 12.77 0.29 9.06
N ALA A 11 11.77 -0.04 9.90
CA ALA A 11 11.64 -1.34 10.54
C ALA A 11 11.35 -2.52 9.59
N TYR A 12 11.06 -2.24 8.32
CA TYR A 12 10.66 -3.22 7.30
C TYR A 12 11.64 -3.31 6.12
N GLU A 13 12.69 -2.48 6.06
CA GLU A 13 13.66 -2.46 4.94
C GLU A 13 14.40 -3.79 4.75
N GLU A 14 14.63 -4.55 5.82
CA GLU A 14 15.35 -5.82 5.79
C GLU A 14 14.43 -7.05 5.65
N LYS A 15 13.11 -6.84 5.60
CA LYS A 15 12.14 -7.95 5.50
C LYS A 15 11.97 -8.40 4.06
N SER A 16 11.58 -9.66 3.89
CA SER A 16 11.23 -10.15 2.56
C SER A 16 9.95 -9.47 2.05
N ILE A 17 9.79 -9.39 0.72
CA ILE A 17 8.58 -8.85 0.10
C ILE A 17 7.31 -9.55 0.59
N LYS A 18 7.38 -10.86 0.88
CA LYS A 18 6.23 -11.60 1.41
C LYS A 18 5.83 -11.09 2.80
N GLU A 19 6.80 -10.91 3.69
CA GLU A 19 6.57 -10.37 5.03
C GLU A 19 6.07 -8.93 4.99
N ILE A 20 6.55 -8.11 4.06
CA ILE A 20 6.05 -6.75 3.84
C ILE A 20 4.59 -6.81 3.37
N LEU A 21 4.25 -7.67 2.40
CA LEU A 21 2.88 -7.78 1.91
C LEU A 21 1.89 -8.22 3.00
N ASP A 22 2.33 -9.04 3.95
CA ASP A 22 1.49 -9.53 5.05
C ASP A 22 1.54 -8.60 6.28
N ALA A 23 2.34 -7.52 6.23
CA ALA A 23 2.41 -6.47 7.26
C ALA A 23 1.22 -5.51 7.19
N PRO A 24 0.90 -4.79 8.29
CA PRO A 24 -0.13 -3.75 8.28
C PRO A 24 0.24 -2.57 7.37
N PRO A 25 -0.75 -1.76 6.92
CA PRO A 25 -0.50 -0.56 6.13
C PRO A 25 0.53 0.40 6.73
N SER A 26 0.61 0.54 8.06
CA SER A 26 1.61 1.37 8.75
C SER A 26 3.06 0.95 8.50
N ALA A 27 3.29 -0.24 7.93
CA ALA A 27 4.61 -0.65 7.47
C ALA A 27 5.05 0.10 6.20
N LEU A 28 4.15 0.80 5.52
CA LEU A 28 4.49 1.75 4.45
C LEU A 28 4.97 3.08 5.05
N GLU A 29 5.97 3.67 4.39
CA GLU A 29 6.50 4.96 4.80
C GLU A 29 5.38 6.03 4.81
N GLY A 30 5.32 6.83 5.89
CA GLY A 30 4.35 7.91 6.04
C GLY A 30 2.99 7.51 6.61
N LEU A 31 2.76 6.21 6.88
CA LEU A 31 1.59 5.74 7.62
C LEU A 31 1.93 5.49 9.10
N THR A 32 0.88 5.51 9.93
CA THR A 32 0.98 5.34 11.39
C THR A 32 -0.05 4.31 11.86
N PRO A 33 0.04 3.75 13.08
CA PRO A 33 -0.92 2.76 13.57
C PRO A 33 -2.38 3.23 13.53
N ARG A 34 -2.63 4.54 13.66
CA ARG A 34 -3.97 5.14 13.51
C ARG A 34 -4.55 4.90 12.11
N HIS A 35 -3.72 4.87 11.07
CA HIS A 35 -4.18 4.60 9.71
C HIS A 35 -4.58 3.13 9.54
N ASP A 36 -3.96 2.20 10.27
CA ASP A 36 -4.35 0.79 10.26
C ASP A 36 -5.76 0.62 10.81
N GLU A 37 -6.11 1.33 11.89
CA GLU A 37 -7.45 1.30 12.48
C GLU A 37 -8.51 1.78 11.47
N ILE A 38 -8.25 2.91 10.81
CA ILE A 38 -9.15 3.48 9.79
C ILE A 38 -9.28 2.53 8.59
N LEU A 39 -8.18 1.95 8.11
CA LEU A 39 -8.20 1.03 6.98
C LEU A 39 -8.86 -0.31 7.33
N ALA A 40 -8.76 -0.75 8.58
CA ALA A 40 -9.43 -1.95 9.06
C ALA A 40 -10.97 -1.83 9.01
N GLU A 41 -11.54 -0.62 9.16
CA GLU A 41 -12.98 -0.37 8.94
C GLU A 41 -13.41 -0.71 7.49
N LEU A 42 -12.48 -0.56 6.54
CA LEU A 42 -12.65 -0.92 5.13
C LEU A 42 -12.22 -2.35 4.82
N LYS A 43 -11.97 -3.17 5.86
CA LYS A 43 -11.47 -4.56 5.77
C LYS A 43 -10.06 -4.67 5.15
N ILE A 44 -9.27 -3.60 5.20
CA ILE A 44 -7.87 -3.59 4.75
C ILE A 44 -6.99 -3.73 5.98
N LYS A 45 -6.35 -4.90 6.15
CA LYS A 45 -5.51 -5.18 7.33
C LYS A 45 -4.05 -5.36 6.98
N THR A 46 -3.75 -5.61 5.70
CA THR A 46 -2.39 -5.83 5.22
C THR A 46 -2.10 -4.98 3.98
N ILE A 47 -0.81 -4.80 3.67
CA ILE A 47 -0.38 -4.17 2.41
C ILE A 47 -0.94 -4.96 1.20
N ARG A 48 -1.05 -6.29 1.30
CA ARG A 48 -1.67 -7.14 0.28
C ARG A 48 -3.15 -6.81 0.09
N ASP A 49 -3.90 -6.59 1.17
CA ASP A 49 -5.31 -6.20 1.06
C ASP A 49 -5.43 -4.84 0.37
N LEU A 50 -4.59 -3.87 0.74
CA LEU A 50 -4.56 -2.54 0.14
C LEU A 50 -4.24 -2.62 -1.36
N ALA A 51 -3.25 -3.42 -1.73
CA ALA A 51 -2.82 -3.60 -3.12
C ALA A 51 -3.90 -4.25 -4.00
N ASN A 52 -4.77 -5.08 -3.42
CA ASN A 52 -5.87 -5.75 -4.13
C ASN A 52 -7.23 -5.07 -3.90
N TRP A 53 -7.26 -3.92 -3.23
CA TRP A 53 -8.51 -3.24 -2.93
C TRP A 53 -9.13 -2.66 -4.19
N LYS A 54 -10.40 -3.02 -4.47
CA LYS A 54 -11.12 -2.63 -5.69
C LYS A 54 -11.05 -1.12 -5.98
N HIS A 55 -11.19 -0.29 -4.95
CA HIS A 55 -11.17 1.16 -5.12
C HIS A 55 -9.78 1.71 -5.48
N ALA A 56 -8.71 1.15 -4.89
CA ALA A 56 -7.33 1.50 -5.27
C ALA A 56 -7.02 1.08 -6.71
N LEU A 57 -7.47 -0.12 -7.11
CA LEU A 57 -7.31 -0.61 -8.48
C LEU A 57 -8.06 0.26 -9.48
N ASN A 58 -9.31 0.63 -9.18
CA ASN A 58 -10.10 1.51 -10.03
C ASN A 58 -9.46 2.91 -10.15
N ALA A 59 -9.00 3.50 -9.05
CA ALA A 59 -8.34 4.80 -9.06
C ALA A 59 -7.07 4.77 -9.92
N ARG A 60 -6.25 3.72 -9.79
CA ARG A 60 -5.07 3.51 -10.64
C ARG A 60 -5.44 3.35 -12.12
N ALA A 61 -6.49 2.61 -12.43
CA ALA A 61 -6.95 2.44 -13.81
C ALA A 61 -7.42 3.78 -14.42
N LEU A 62 -8.13 4.61 -13.65
CA LEU A 62 -8.55 5.95 -14.10
C LEU A 62 -7.35 6.85 -14.38
N ASP A 63 -6.35 6.88 -13.50
CA ASP A 63 -5.10 7.64 -13.70
C ASP A 63 -4.34 7.22 -14.97
N GLN A 64 -4.26 5.90 -15.20
CA GLN A 64 -3.68 5.35 -16.42
C GLN A 64 -4.46 5.74 -17.68
N LEU A 65 -5.79 5.77 -17.61
CA LEU A 65 -6.64 6.18 -18.73
C LEU A 65 -6.52 7.69 -19.01
N ALA A 66 -6.41 8.53 -17.98
CA ALA A 66 -6.22 9.98 -18.14
C ALA A 66 -4.95 10.31 -18.95
N SER A 67 -3.90 9.48 -18.84
CA SER A 67 -2.68 9.62 -19.65
C SER A 67 -2.90 9.38 -21.16
N HIS A 68 -4.04 8.80 -21.54
CA HIS A 68 -4.43 8.49 -22.92
C HIS A 68 -5.60 9.34 -23.42
N GLU A 69 -6.22 10.16 -22.55
CA GLU A 69 -7.17 11.20 -22.97
C GLU A 69 -6.40 12.35 -23.65
N LYS A 70 -6.99 12.90 -24.72
CA LYS A 70 -6.42 14.00 -25.51
C LYS A 70 -6.80 15.36 -24.93
#